data_AF-A0AAN9GTJ6-F1
#
_entry.id   AF-A0AAN9GTJ6-F1
#
_cell.length_a   1.000
_cell.length_b   1.000
_cell.length_c   1.000
_cell.angle_alpha   90.00
_cell.angle_beta   90.00
_cell.angle_gamma   90.00
#
_symmetry.space_group_name_H-M   'P 1'
#
loop_
_entity.id
_entity.type
_entity.pdbx_description
1 polymer ?
#
loop_
_entity_poly.entity_id
_entity_poly.type
_entity_poly.pdbx_seq_one_letter_code
_entity_poly.pdbx_strand_id
1 'polypeptide(L)' 'MMKLSGWLISIEGHVVMSPHPFFLHGVAAFFSSYYVFNLEYPAAGSSTLEFIQRCFLGINPERGLKRPRCGTQ' A
#
# COMPACT_ATOMS: atom_id res chain seq x y z
N MET A 1 -0.96 -18.80 -25.53
CA MET A 1 -0.59 -18.41 -24.14
C MET A 1 -0.80 -16.91 -24.02
N MET A 2 -1.85 -16.45 -23.32
CA MET A 2 -2.10 -15.01 -23.16
C MET A 2 -1.03 -14.41 -22.25
N LYS A 3 -0.27 -13.44 -22.76
CA LYS A 3 0.68 -12.67 -21.96
C LYS A 3 -0.12 -11.63 -21.18
N LEU A 4 -0.29 -11.86 -19.88
CA LEU A 4 -0.89 -10.88 -18.97
C LEU A 4 0.03 -9.64 -18.92
N SER A 5 -0.32 -8.60 -19.68
CA SER A 5 0.34 -7.30 -19.62
C SER A 5 -0.39 -6.43 -18.60
N GLY A 6 -0.12 -6.65 -17.31
CA GLY A 6 -0.74 -5.88 -16.24
C GLY A 6 -0.76 -6.59 -14.90
N TRP A 7 -1.29 -5.90 -13.90
CA TRP A 7 -1.56 -6.45 -12.57
C TRP A 7 -3.06 -6.66 -12.39
N LEU A 8 -3.41 -7.55 -11.47
CA LEU A 8 -4.78 -7.85 -11.07
C LEU A 8 -4.82 -7.98 -9.54
N ILE A 9 -5.97 -7.71 -8.94
CA ILE A 9 -6.18 -7.94 -7.51
C ILE A 9 -7.31 -8.93 -7.35
N SER A 10 -7.03 -9.98 -6.59
CA SER A 10 -8.01 -10.95 -6.11
C SER A 10 -8.16 -10.81 -4.61
N ILE A 11 -9.41 -10.80 -4.13
CA ILE A 11 -9.78 -10.79 -2.72
C ILE A 11 -10.70 -11.99 -2.51
N GLU A 12 -10.38 -12.86 -1.54
CA GLU A 12 -11.16 -14.07 -1.24
C GLU A 12 -11.48 -14.92 -2.49
N GLY A 13 -10.51 -15.07 -3.39
CA GLY A 13 -10.66 -15.84 -4.63
C GLY A 13 -11.42 -15.14 -5.75
N HIS A 14 -11.90 -13.90 -5.54
CA HIS A 14 -12.62 -13.13 -6.53
C HIS A 14 -11.76 -12.02 -7.12
N VAL A 15 -11.65 -11.95 -8.45
CA VAL A 15 -10.94 -10.88 -9.14
C VAL A 15 -11.76 -9.60 -9.06
N VAL A 16 -11.33 -8.68 -8.20
CA VAL A 16 -11.99 -7.37 -7.99
C VAL A 16 -11.45 -6.33 -8.96
N MET A 17 -10.21 -6.49 -9.42
CA MET A 17 -9.64 -5.68 -10.50
C MET A 17 -9.11 -6.54 -11.64
N SER A 18 -9.65 -6.31 -12.83
CA SER A 18 -9.19 -6.89 -14.10
C SER A 18 -7.79 -6.37 -14.48
N PRO A 19 -7.08 -7.02 -15.43
CA PRO A 19 -5.73 -6.65 -15.80
C PRO A 19 -5.60 -5.16 -16.13
N HIS A 20 -4.81 -4.45 -15.33
CA HIS A 20 -4.60 -3.01 -15.47
C HIS A 20 -3.14 -2.71 -15.82
N PRO A 21 -2.86 -1.84 -16.81
CA PRO A 21 -1.51 -1.67 -17.34
C PRO A 21 -0.58 -0.85 -16.44
N PHE A 22 -1.13 0.05 -15.61
CA PHE A 22 -0.35 0.97 -14.79
C PHE A 22 0.00 0.38 -13.42
N PHE A 23 1.25 -0.05 -13.24
CA PHE A 23 1.76 -0.66 -12.00
C PHE A 23 1.47 0.18 -10.74
N LEU A 24 1.61 1.52 -10.82
CA LEU A 24 1.42 2.39 -9.67
C LEU A 24 -0.01 2.34 -9.11
N HIS A 25 -1.01 2.15 -9.97
CA HIS A 25 -2.40 1.97 -9.51
C HIS A 25 -2.55 0.66 -8.73
N GLY A 26 -1.75 -0.36 -9.03
CA GLY A 26 -1.75 -1.62 -8.31
C GLY A 26 -1.17 -1.47 -6.93
N VAL A 27 -0.07 -0.74 -6.81
CA VAL A 27 0.49 -0.37 -5.50
C VAL A 27 -0.52 0.44 -4.69
N ALA A 28 -1.20 1.44 -5.31
CA ALA A 28 -2.21 2.24 -4.63
C ALA A 28 -3.42 1.42 -4.16
N ALA A 29 -3.91 0.49 -4.99
CA ALA A 29 -5.01 -0.40 -4.63
C ALA A 29 -4.61 -1.38 -3.52
N PHE A 30 -3.39 -1.91 -3.56
CA PHE A 30 -2.82 -2.76 -2.50
C PHE A 30 -2.61 -1.99 -1.19
N PHE A 31 -2.25 -0.71 -1.25
CA PHE A 31 -2.17 0.15 -0.07
C PHE A 31 -3.56 0.45 0.50
N SER A 32 -4.52 0.72 -0.37
CA SER A 32 -5.90 1.04 0.02
C SER A 32 -6.59 -0.17 0.64
N SER A 33 -6.35 -1.38 0.13
CA SER A 33 -6.91 -2.61 0.69
C SER A 33 -6.55 -2.79 2.17
N TYR A 34 -5.30 -2.47 2.53
CA TYR A 34 -4.84 -2.57 3.90
C TYR A 34 -5.23 -1.37 4.77
N TYR A 35 -4.93 -0.14 4.36
CA TYR A 35 -5.11 1.03 5.23
C TYR A 35 -6.51 1.65 5.21
N VAL A 36 -7.25 1.51 4.11
CA VAL A 36 -8.60 2.10 3.96
C VAL A 36 -9.66 1.04 4.22
N PHE A 37 -9.56 -0.10 3.55
CA PHE A 37 -10.53 -1.18 3.66
C PHE A 37 -10.27 -2.13 4.84
N ASN A 38 -9.15 -1.96 5.57
CA ASN A 38 -8.77 -2.80 6.72
C ASN A 38 -8.81 -4.31 6.42
N LEU A 39 -8.42 -4.71 5.20
CA LEU A 39 -8.30 -6.13 4.87
C LEU A 39 -7.14 -6.74 5.65
N GLU A 40 -7.40 -7.87 6.29
CA GLU A 40 -6.36 -8.62 6.99
C GLU A 40 -5.48 -9.35 5.97
N TYR A 41 -4.17 -9.07 6.04
CA TYR A 41 -3.18 -9.77 5.24
C TYR A 41 -2.34 -10.68 6.13
N PRO A 42 -1.80 -11.78 5.57
CA PRO A 42 -0.78 -12.57 6.24
C PRO A 42 0.37 -11.68 6.70
N ALA A 43 1.05 -12.07 7.79
CA ALA A 43 2.09 -11.26 8.42
C ALA A 43 3.13 -10.69 7.44
N ALA A 44 3.57 -11.48 6.45
CA ALA A 44 4.53 -11.03 5.44
C ALA A 44 3.99 -9.88 4.56
N GLY A 45 2.71 -9.92 4.18
CA GLY A 45 2.07 -8.88 3.37
C GLY A 45 1.92 -7.59 4.17
N SER A 46 1.44 -7.69 5.41
CA SER A 46 1.32 -6.57 6.35
C SER A 46 2.68 -5.90 6.60
N SER A 47 3.73 -6.67 6.90
CA SER A 47 5.09 -6.13 7.10
C SER A 47 5.65 -5.43 5.87
N THR A 48 5.35 -5.92 4.67
CA THR A 48 5.78 -5.28 3.42
C THR A 48 5.10 -3.93 3.23
N LEU A 49 3.80 -3.85 3.51
CA LEU A 49 3.04 -2.60 3.45
C LEU A 49 3.53 -1.58 4.47
N GLU A 50 3.80 -2.00 5.70
CA GLU A 50 4.42 -1.15 6.73
C GLU A 50 5.80 -0.65 6.33
N PHE A 51 6.63 -1.51 5.73
CA PHE A 51 7.95 -1.11 5.20
C PHE A 51 7.79 -0.04 4.11
N ILE A 52 6.87 -0.23 3.17
CA ILE A 52 6.60 0.75 2.11
C ILE A 52 6.13 2.08 2.71
N GLN A 53 5.21 2.01 3.67
CA GLN A 53 4.69 3.16 4.40
C GLN A 53 5.80 3.99 5.05
N ARG A 54 6.68 3.32 5.81
CA ARG A 54 7.70 3.97 6.63
C ARG A 54 8.90 4.43 5.81
N CYS A 55 9.38 3.61 4.87
CA CYS A 55 10.62 3.86 4.15
C CYS A 55 10.44 4.72 2.89
N PHE A 56 9.30 4.64 2.21
CA PHE A 56 9.08 5.36 0.95
C PHE A 56 8.06 6.49 1.06
N LEU A 57 6.99 6.30 1.85
CA LEU A 57 5.92 7.30 1.96
C LEU A 57 6.08 8.24 3.16
N GLY A 58 6.93 7.88 4.13
CA GLY A 58 7.14 8.67 5.35
C GLY A 58 5.87 8.80 6.22
N ILE A 59 4.90 7.91 6.04
CA ILE A 59 3.67 7.87 6.84
C ILE A 59 3.99 7.08 8.12
N ASN A 60 3.71 7.67 9.29
CA ASN A 60 4.00 7.12 10.61
C ASN A 60 5.40 6.45 10.74
N PRO A 61 6.49 7.22 10.58
CA PRO A 61 7.85 6.69 10.69
C PRO A 61 8.15 6.19 12.12
N GLU A 62 8.97 5.14 12.24
CA GLU A 62 9.48 4.57 13.52
C GLU A 62 9.93 5.64 14.51
N ARG A 63 10.60 6.67 13.99
CA ARG A 63 10.90 7.90 14.70
C ARG A 63 9.89 8.96 14.28
N GLY A 64 8.99 9.32 15.17
CA GLY A 64 8.10 10.46 14.96
C GLY A 64 8.91 11.71 14.60
N LEU A 65 8.56 12.36 13.48
CA LEU A 65 9.02 13.70 13.19
C LEU A 65 8.37 14.61 14.24
N LYS A 66 9.07 14.93 15.34
CA LYS A 66 8.64 16.02 16.21
C LYS A 66 8.59 17.25 15.31
N ARG A 67 7.38 17.70 14.95
CA ARG A 67 7.21 18.99 14.28
C ARG A 67 7.98 20.01 15.13
N PRO A 68 8.90 20.82 14.57
CA PRO A 68 9.35 21.99 15.31
C PRO A 68 8.09 22.74 15.72
N ARG A 69 7.97 23.08 17.01
CA ARG A 69 6.81 23.83 17.50
C ARG A 69 6.67 25.05 16.60
N CYS A 70 5.52 25.20 15.95
CA CYS A 70 5.19 26.45 15.29
C CYS A 70 5.03 27.49 16.42
N GLY A 71 6.00 28.39 16.54
CA GLY A 71 6.04 29.43 17.56
C GLY A 71 7.35 29.44 18.35
N THR A 72 8.32 30.24 17.89
CA THR A 72 8.81 31.47 18.55
C THR A 72 10.04 31.93 17.77
N GLN A 73 9.85 32.91 16.90
CA GLN A 73 10.86 33.95 16.65
C GLN A 73 10.15 35.28 16.87
#